data_AF-A1SW03-F1
#
_entry.id   AF-A1SW03-F1
#
_cell.length_a   1.000
_cell.length_b   1.000
_cell.length_c   1.000
_cell.angle_alpha   90.00
_cell.angle_beta   90.00
_cell.angle_gamma   90.00
#
_symmetry.space_group_name_H-M   'P 1'
#
loop_
_entity.id
_entity.type
_entity.pdbx_description
1 polymer ?
#
loop_
_entity_poly.entity_id
_entity_poly.type
_entity_poly.pdbx_seq_one_letter_code
_entity_poly.pdbx_strand_id
1 'polypeptide(L)'
;MPHKFTMDHSLLEPPIKRAAYSDRTAWLMAVMSSLAYIRFEQPTPLDELAKVLSRETNERNILTKLNALLAAENRDQLKKELKSDLQDIGFELVDTYNISIPLVVDTQAYLAKITLQDRDPMLVLAFRGTEVTNAADIRSDVSANPMNIGPKEEGHQVHSGFYNAFKAAQSVIELSLNKPELKNMPLYITGHSLGGALAVVATYCISNDSVGACYTFGGPRVGNMLFGQSIRTPVYRVINAADLVPRLPPSYLIEGITLLLRWLPIIPYNNQVADYLERFRHYRHYGDLRYLTDATRSTPEGEGMLAAYPGLQVIANPCQLSRWIWLCSRLIATYGRAGINDHSIDIYVEKLAYWGIQRNLGKPKLVSAQAETKGSTQ
;
A
#
# COMPACT_ATOMS: atom_id res chain seq x y z
N MET A 1 49.98 -16.49 -0.79
CA MET A 1 49.87 -15.15 -0.19
C MET A 1 48.60 -15.13 0.66
N PRO A 2 48.61 -14.62 1.90
CA PRO A 2 47.36 -14.41 2.62
C PRO A 2 46.55 -13.37 1.85
N HIS A 3 45.32 -13.72 1.46
CA HIS A 3 44.39 -12.77 0.85
C HIS A 3 44.11 -11.65 1.86
N LYS A 4 44.77 -10.50 1.70
CA LYS A 4 44.39 -9.28 2.40
C LYS A 4 43.17 -8.73 1.68
N PHE A 5 42.00 -8.90 2.29
CA PHE A 5 40.81 -8.16 1.88
C PHE A 5 41.08 -6.69 2.17
N THR A 6 41.03 -5.85 1.13
CA THR A 6 40.93 -4.39 1.30
C THR A 6 39.50 -4.14 1.79
N MET A 7 39.32 -4.08 3.12
CA MET A 7 38.00 -3.91 3.72
C MET A 7 37.69 -2.42 3.86
N ASP A 8 36.56 -2.00 3.30
CA ASP A 8 35.92 -0.74 3.69
C ASP A 8 35.39 -0.90 5.11
N HIS A 9 35.82 -0.04 6.03
CA HIS A 9 35.43 -0.09 7.45
C HIS A 9 33.91 0.04 7.64
N SER A 10 33.18 0.67 6.72
CA SER A 10 31.72 0.78 6.77
C SER A 10 31.01 -0.58 6.69
N LEU A 11 31.63 -1.60 6.08
CA LEU A 11 31.07 -2.95 5.98
C LEU A 11 31.15 -3.74 7.30
N LEU A 12 31.85 -3.20 8.31
CA LEU A 12 32.01 -3.84 9.63
C LEU A 12 30.86 -3.51 10.59
N GLU A 13 29.98 -2.57 10.22
CA GLU A 13 28.84 -2.13 11.04
C GLU A 13 27.51 -2.58 10.40
N PRO A 14 27.15 -3.87 10.48
CA PRO A 14 25.91 -4.34 9.89
C PRO A 14 24.68 -3.76 10.62
N PRO A 15 23.58 -3.46 9.92
CA PRO A 15 22.34 -3.04 10.58
C PRO A 15 21.76 -4.21 11.37
N ILE A 16 21.81 -4.13 12.70
CA ILE A 16 21.42 -5.23 13.61
C ILE A 16 19.88 -5.32 13.77
N LYS A 17 19.14 -4.24 13.49
CA LYS A 17 17.70 -4.15 13.70
C LYS A 17 16.98 -3.75 12.40
N ARG A 18 16.32 -4.71 11.76
CA ARG A 18 15.42 -4.49 10.62
C ARG A 18 14.11 -5.24 10.88
N ALA A 19 12.99 -4.60 10.60
CA ALA A 19 11.69 -5.25 10.70
C ALA A 19 11.60 -6.40 9.68
N ALA A 20 11.53 -7.63 10.18
CA ALA A 20 11.26 -8.82 9.38
C ALA A 20 9.76 -8.94 9.07
N TYR A 21 9.43 -9.69 8.03
CA TYR A 21 8.04 -10.00 7.70
C TYR A 21 7.37 -10.80 8.81
N SER A 22 6.15 -10.40 9.16
CA SER A 22 5.29 -11.11 10.10
C SER A 22 3.86 -11.12 9.58
N ASP A 23 3.19 -12.28 9.63
CA ASP A 23 1.78 -12.41 9.22
C ASP A 23 0.88 -11.48 10.07
N ARG A 24 1.19 -11.33 11.37
CA ARG A 24 0.46 -10.44 12.28
C ARG A 24 0.66 -8.97 11.92
N THR A 25 1.90 -8.57 11.61
CA THR A 25 2.19 -7.19 11.19
C THR A 25 1.55 -6.91 9.84
N ALA A 26 1.58 -7.86 8.90
CA ALA A 26 0.90 -7.72 7.61
C ALA A 26 -0.61 -7.51 7.78
N TRP A 27 -1.28 -8.30 8.63
CA TRP A 27 -2.69 -8.09 8.95
C TRP A 27 -2.95 -6.72 9.59
N LEU A 28 -2.15 -6.34 10.60
CA LEU A 28 -2.29 -5.04 11.27
C LEU A 28 -2.13 -3.86 10.29
N MET A 29 -1.16 -3.94 9.38
CA MET A 29 -0.96 -2.93 8.34
C MET A 29 -2.11 -2.90 7.32
N ALA A 30 -2.77 -4.03 7.06
CA ALA A 30 -3.96 -4.08 6.22
C ALA A 30 -5.13 -3.37 6.90
N VAL A 31 -5.34 -3.60 8.21
CA VAL A 31 -6.35 -2.89 9.01
C VAL A 31 -6.08 -1.40 9.00
N MET A 32 -4.82 -0.98 9.21
CA MET A 32 -4.44 0.43 9.15
C MET A 32 -4.67 1.05 7.76
N SER A 33 -4.37 0.31 6.70
CA SER A 33 -4.70 0.74 5.32
C SER A 33 -6.21 0.85 5.09
N SER A 34 -7.02 0.01 5.74
CA SER A 34 -8.49 0.05 5.68
C SER A 34 -9.04 1.28 6.38
N LEU A 35 -8.57 1.57 7.60
CA LEU A 35 -8.97 2.75 8.37
C LEU A 35 -8.63 4.08 7.65
N ALA A 36 -7.62 4.07 6.77
CA ALA A 36 -7.28 5.24 5.97
C ALA A 36 -8.39 5.66 4.99
N TYR A 37 -9.37 4.79 4.68
CA TYR A 37 -10.52 5.11 3.83
C TYR A 37 -11.62 5.90 4.55
N ILE A 38 -11.61 5.98 5.89
CA ILE A 38 -12.53 6.86 6.64
C ILE A 38 -12.25 8.29 6.20
N ARG A 39 -13.17 8.92 5.46
CA ARG A 39 -12.95 10.26 4.85
C ARG A 39 -13.11 11.35 5.90
N PHE A 40 -12.04 11.66 6.63
CA PHE A 40 -12.07 12.70 7.68
C PHE A 40 -11.83 14.13 7.17
N GLU A 41 -11.76 14.36 5.85
CA GLU A 41 -11.44 15.67 5.24
C GLU A 41 -12.30 16.01 4.00
N GLN A 42 -12.40 17.30 3.65
CA GLN A 42 -13.23 17.84 2.55
C GLN A 42 -12.58 17.71 1.16
N PRO A 43 -13.38 17.72 0.08
CA PRO A 43 -13.05 18.42 -1.16
C PRO A 43 -13.68 19.84 -1.16
N THR A 44 -12.81 20.84 -1.32
CA THR A 44 -13.03 22.29 -1.56
C THR A 44 -13.74 23.17 -0.50
N PRO A 45 -13.21 24.38 -0.21
CA PRO A 45 -13.85 25.38 0.66
C PRO A 45 -15.24 25.81 0.16
N LEU A 46 -16.14 26.12 1.09
CA LEU A 46 -17.51 26.58 0.85
C LEU A 46 -17.62 27.70 -0.20
N ASP A 47 -16.62 28.61 -0.24
CA ASP A 47 -16.55 29.73 -1.17
C ASP A 47 -16.23 29.32 -2.62
N GLU A 48 -15.47 28.24 -2.80
CA GLU A 48 -15.16 27.68 -4.11
C GLU A 48 -16.36 26.88 -4.64
N LEU A 49 -17.05 26.17 -3.75
CA LEU A 49 -18.30 25.48 -4.07
C LEU A 49 -19.41 26.47 -4.45
N ALA A 50 -19.54 27.61 -3.76
CA ALA A 50 -20.52 28.65 -4.12
C ALA A 50 -20.24 29.28 -5.50
N LYS A 51 -18.96 29.50 -5.84
CA LYS A 51 -18.54 29.95 -7.18
C LYS A 51 -18.78 28.92 -8.27
N VAL A 52 -18.68 27.64 -7.92
CA VAL A 52 -18.88 26.52 -8.84
C VAL A 52 -20.37 26.23 -9.04
N LEU A 53 -21.19 26.24 -7.97
CA LEU A 53 -22.65 26.08 -8.02
C LEU A 53 -23.33 27.25 -8.75
N SER A 54 -22.83 28.47 -8.61
CA SER A 54 -23.33 29.64 -9.35
C SER A 54 -23.03 29.60 -10.86
N ARG A 55 -22.12 28.74 -11.32
CA ARG A 55 -21.75 28.56 -12.73
C ARG A 55 -22.29 27.27 -13.35
N GLU A 56 -22.82 26.35 -12.55
CA GLU A 56 -23.20 25.01 -12.99
C GLU A 56 -24.72 24.89 -13.12
N THR A 57 -25.22 24.63 -14.33
CA THR A 57 -26.66 24.47 -14.61
C THR A 57 -27.12 23.01 -14.58
N ASN A 58 -26.21 22.06 -14.40
CA ASN A 58 -26.52 20.62 -14.44
C ASN A 58 -26.90 20.09 -13.05
N GLU A 59 -28.16 19.66 -12.92
CA GLU A 59 -28.78 19.16 -11.68
C GLU A 59 -28.04 17.97 -11.04
N ARG A 60 -27.47 17.07 -11.85
CA ARG A 60 -26.64 15.94 -11.34
C ARG A 60 -25.34 16.41 -10.70
N ASN A 61 -24.69 17.41 -11.29
CA ASN A 61 -23.45 17.97 -10.74
C ASN A 61 -23.73 18.77 -9.46
N ILE A 62 -24.88 19.45 -9.41
CA ILE A 62 -25.34 20.16 -8.21
C ILE A 62 -25.60 19.16 -7.06
N LEU A 63 -26.37 18.09 -7.30
CA LEU A 63 -26.65 17.06 -6.30
C LEU A 63 -25.38 16.35 -5.81
N THR A 64 -24.42 16.09 -6.70
CA THR A 64 -23.12 15.50 -6.33
C THR A 64 -22.31 16.42 -5.41
N LYS A 65 -22.30 17.72 -5.71
CA LYS A 65 -21.62 18.76 -4.91
C LYS A 65 -22.34 19.04 -3.57
N LEU A 66 -23.67 18.90 -3.53
CA LEU A 66 -24.47 19.03 -2.31
C LEU A 66 -24.29 17.83 -1.37
N ASN A 67 -24.20 16.61 -1.91
CA ASN A 67 -23.85 15.42 -1.13
C ASN A 67 -22.44 15.51 -0.54
N ALA A 68 -21.52 16.18 -1.22
CA ALA A 68 -20.19 16.48 -0.68
C ALA A 68 -20.23 17.48 0.51
N LEU A 69 -21.21 18.39 0.57
CA LEU A 69 -21.43 19.29 1.71
C LEU A 69 -22.01 18.58 2.93
N LEU A 70 -22.98 17.66 2.73
CA LEU A 70 -23.56 16.87 3.83
C LEU A 70 -22.49 15.98 4.50
N ALA A 71 -21.45 15.58 3.78
CA ALA A 71 -20.30 14.88 4.36
C ALA A 71 -19.46 15.76 5.31
N ALA A 72 -19.53 17.10 5.21
CA ALA A 72 -18.75 18.01 6.04
C ALA A 72 -19.28 18.16 7.49
N GLU A 73 -20.58 17.95 7.73
CA GLU A 73 -21.16 17.94 9.08
C GLU A 73 -20.68 16.73 9.91
N ASN A 74 -20.25 15.65 9.25
CA ASN A 74 -19.81 14.41 9.91
C ASN A 74 -18.31 14.37 10.25
N ARG A 75 -17.54 15.43 10.02
CA ARG A 75 -16.07 15.41 10.19
C ARG A 75 -15.61 15.02 11.59
N ASP A 76 -16.14 15.70 12.60
CA ASP A 76 -15.72 15.46 13.99
C ASP A 76 -16.20 14.08 14.46
N GLN A 77 -17.29 13.57 13.88
CA GLN A 77 -17.77 12.21 14.09
C GLN A 77 -16.85 11.18 13.44
N LEU A 78 -16.45 11.36 12.18
CA LEU A 78 -15.55 10.45 11.45
C LEU A 78 -14.14 10.44 12.05
N LYS A 79 -13.64 11.59 12.52
CA LYS A 79 -12.36 11.66 13.25
C LYS A 79 -12.46 10.98 14.62
N LYS A 80 -13.62 11.07 15.30
CA LYS A 80 -13.88 10.32 16.54
C LYS A 80 -13.97 8.82 16.29
N GLU A 81 -14.59 8.41 15.20
CA GLU A 81 -14.68 7.02 14.75
C GLU A 81 -13.29 6.45 14.49
N LEU A 82 -12.48 7.10 13.64
CA LEU A 82 -11.09 6.70 13.42
C LEU A 82 -10.29 6.61 14.73
N LYS A 83 -10.46 7.58 15.63
CA LYS A 83 -9.81 7.57 16.94
C LYS A 83 -10.27 6.38 17.80
N SER A 84 -11.55 6.07 17.80
CA SER A 84 -12.13 4.93 18.52
C SER A 84 -11.58 3.62 17.98
N ASP A 85 -11.63 3.43 16.66
CA ASP A 85 -11.17 2.19 16.01
C ASP A 85 -9.67 1.96 16.24
N LEU A 86 -8.86 3.02 16.21
CA LEU A 86 -7.44 2.93 16.54
C LEU A 86 -7.22 2.54 18.01
N GLN A 87 -8.01 3.10 18.93
CA GLN A 87 -7.92 2.77 20.36
C GLN A 87 -8.26 1.29 20.62
N ASP A 88 -9.28 0.75 19.94
CA ASP A 88 -9.69 -0.65 20.06
C ASP A 88 -8.59 -1.63 19.66
N ILE A 89 -7.72 -1.25 18.72
CA ILE A 89 -6.55 -2.04 18.30
C ILE A 89 -5.24 -1.66 19.01
N GLY A 90 -5.30 -0.79 20.02
CA GLY A 90 -4.14 -0.42 20.85
C GLY A 90 -3.23 0.65 20.24
N PHE A 91 -3.82 1.59 19.49
CA PHE A 91 -3.14 2.73 18.87
C PHE A 91 -3.79 4.06 19.26
N GLU A 92 -2.98 5.11 19.27
CA GLU A 92 -3.41 6.49 19.44
C GLU A 92 -3.21 7.24 18.13
N LEU A 93 -4.23 8.00 17.71
CA LEU A 93 -4.15 8.91 16.58
C LEU A 93 -3.24 10.11 16.94
N VAL A 94 -2.13 10.25 16.22
CA VAL A 94 -1.19 11.37 16.38
C VAL A 94 -1.60 12.56 15.53
N ASP A 95 -1.88 12.32 14.25
CA ASP A 95 -2.18 13.37 13.29
C ASP A 95 -2.95 12.86 12.06
N THR A 96 -3.58 13.78 11.35
CA THR A 96 -4.33 13.54 10.09
C THR A 96 -3.88 14.53 9.03
N TYR A 97 -3.75 14.09 7.78
CA TYR A 97 -3.21 14.88 6.69
C TYR A 97 -4.14 14.84 5.47
N ASN A 98 -4.69 16.01 5.09
CA ASN A 98 -5.31 16.22 3.77
C ASN A 98 -4.41 17.04 2.91
N ILE A 99 -4.21 16.60 1.68
CA ILE A 99 -3.75 17.47 0.62
C ILE A 99 -4.60 17.22 -0.61
N SER A 100 -5.56 18.11 -0.80
CA SER A 100 -6.31 18.24 -2.05
C SER A 100 -5.74 19.42 -2.82
N ILE A 101 -4.93 19.15 -3.85
CA ILE A 101 -4.53 20.16 -4.82
C ILE A 101 -5.58 20.14 -5.94
N PRO A 102 -6.31 21.24 -6.19
CA PRO A 102 -7.35 21.28 -7.21
C PRO A 102 -6.84 20.72 -8.54
N LEU A 103 -7.60 19.78 -9.12
CA LEU A 103 -7.37 19.14 -10.43
C LEU A 103 -6.17 18.19 -10.56
N VAL A 104 -5.43 17.85 -9.48
CA VAL A 104 -4.19 17.06 -9.65
C VAL A 104 -4.01 15.92 -8.64
N VAL A 105 -4.30 16.11 -7.34
CA VAL A 105 -4.04 15.07 -6.32
C VAL A 105 -5.00 15.23 -5.13
N ASP A 106 -5.68 14.15 -4.75
CA ASP A 106 -6.35 14.01 -3.44
C ASP A 106 -5.57 12.96 -2.62
N THR A 107 -4.72 13.43 -1.69
CA THR A 107 -3.93 12.56 -0.81
C THR A 107 -4.41 12.72 0.62
N GLN A 108 -4.87 11.60 1.18
CA GLN A 108 -5.29 11.51 2.58
C GLN A 108 -4.39 10.50 3.30
N ALA A 109 -3.92 10.88 4.50
CA ALA A 109 -3.12 10.00 5.34
C ALA A 109 -3.35 10.28 6.83
N TYR A 110 -2.98 9.34 7.68
CA TYR A 110 -2.93 9.57 9.13
C TYR A 110 -1.68 8.94 9.75
N LEU A 111 -1.27 9.48 10.89
CA LEU A 111 -0.17 8.95 11.71
C LEU A 111 -0.74 8.42 13.02
N ALA A 112 -0.41 7.19 13.37
CA ALA A 112 -0.81 6.55 14.63
C ALA A 112 0.40 5.99 15.38
N LYS A 113 0.28 5.92 16.70
CA LYS A 113 1.32 5.42 17.62
C LYS A 113 0.78 4.26 18.43
N ILE A 114 1.54 3.18 18.58
CA ILE A 114 1.15 2.07 19.45
C ILE A 114 1.15 2.51 20.93
N THR A 115 0.13 2.11 21.69
CA THR A 115 -0.03 2.44 23.12
C THR A 115 0.12 1.24 24.05
N LEU A 116 0.20 0.03 23.51
CA LEU A 116 0.36 -1.21 24.29
C LEU A 116 1.74 -1.26 24.96
N GLN A 117 1.77 -1.26 26.29
CA GLN A 117 3.00 -1.15 27.10
C GLN A 117 3.96 -2.35 26.97
N ASP A 118 3.47 -3.52 26.57
CA ASP A 118 4.25 -4.76 26.40
C ASP A 118 4.63 -5.04 24.93
N ARG A 119 4.76 -3.99 24.11
CA ARG A 119 5.07 -4.09 22.69
C ARG A 119 6.20 -3.15 22.32
N ASP A 120 6.94 -3.52 21.28
CA ASP A 120 7.96 -2.65 20.71
C ASP A 120 7.32 -1.34 20.22
N PRO A 121 8.02 -0.20 20.36
CA PRO A 121 7.55 1.08 19.86
C PRO A 121 7.28 0.99 18.35
N MET A 122 6.16 1.53 17.92
CA MET A 122 5.71 1.50 16.53
C MET A 122 4.94 2.77 16.20
N LEU A 123 5.35 3.41 15.11
CA LEU A 123 4.56 4.43 14.41
C LEU A 123 4.03 3.85 13.12
N VAL A 124 2.81 4.22 12.74
CA VAL A 124 2.18 3.79 11.51
C VAL A 124 1.70 5.02 10.75
N LEU A 125 2.28 5.23 9.56
CA LEU A 125 1.80 6.20 8.58
C LEU A 125 1.00 5.46 7.52
N ALA A 126 -0.31 5.67 7.49
CA ALA A 126 -1.21 4.99 6.56
C ALA A 126 -1.75 5.96 5.51
N PHE A 127 -1.61 5.59 4.24
CA PHE A 127 -2.10 6.35 3.08
C PHE A 127 -3.37 5.72 2.52
N ARG A 128 -4.34 6.58 2.24
CA ARG A 128 -5.57 6.20 1.53
C ARG A 128 -5.30 5.97 0.05
N GLY A 129 -6.00 5.00 -0.54
CA GLY A 129 -6.06 4.82 -1.98
C GLY A 129 -7.31 5.42 -2.61
N THR A 130 -7.36 5.51 -3.92
CA THR A 130 -8.61 5.82 -4.63
C THR A 130 -9.55 4.61 -4.58
N GLU A 131 -10.85 4.86 -4.38
CA GLU A 131 -11.86 3.81 -4.48
C GLU A 131 -12.00 3.42 -5.95
N VAL A 132 -11.75 2.14 -6.26
CA VAL A 132 -11.77 1.63 -7.63
C VAL A 132 -13.20 1.31 -8.03
N THR A 133 -14.07 2.31 -8.04
CA THR A 133 -15.42 2.16 -8.61
C THR A 133 -15.36 2.09 -10.13
N ASN A 134 -14.31 2.66 -10.76
CA ASN A 134 -13.98 2.48 -12.16
C ASN A 134 -12.45 2.43 -12.38
N ALA A 135 -11.94 1.38 -13.04
CA ALA A 135 -10.52 1.27 -13.42
C ALA A 135 -10.05 2.37 -14.41
N ALA A 136 -11.00 3.16 -14.95
CA ALA A 136 -10.73 4.35 -15.75
C ALA A 136 -10.18 5.51 -14.89
N ASP A 137 -10.60 5.64 -13.63
CA ASP A 137 -10.19 6.74 -12.75
C ASP A 137 -8.72 6.62 -12.33
N ILE A 138 -8.22 5.39 -12.15
CA ILE A 138 -6.78 5.11 -11.96
C ILE A 138 -5.96 5.56 -13.18
N ARG A 139 -6.56 5.53 -14.37
CA ARG A 139 -5.89 5.80 -15.65
C ARG A 139 -5.93 7.27 -16.03
N SER A 140 -6.91 8.04 -15.56
CA SER A 140 -7.07 9.47 -15.91
C SER A 140 -6.34 10.44 -14.98
N ASP A 141 -6.19 10.13 -13.69
CA ASP A 141 -5.64 11.09 -12.70
C ASP A 141 -4.12 11.08 -12.55
N VAL A 142 -3.45 10.25 -13.34
CA VAL A 142 -2.06 9.90 -13.09
C VAL A 142 -1.25 10.34 -14.31
N SER A 143 -0.64 11.53 -14.22
CA SER A 143 0.35 12.00 -15.20
C SER A 143 1.50 10.98 -15.25
N ALA A 144 1.40 10.07 -16.21
CA ALA A 144 2.08 8.79 -16.19
C ALA A 144 3.57 8.86 -16.60
N ASN A 145 4.17 10.05 -16.52
CA ASN A 145 5.52 10.27 -16.99
C ASN A 145 6.53 9.86 -15.91
N PRO A 146 7.51 9.00 -16.25
CA PRO A 146 8.64 8.79 -15.36
C PRO A 146 9.41 10.10 -15.18
N MET A 147 9.75 10.42 -13.94
CA MET A 147 10.56 11.57 -13.56
C MET A 147 11.86 11.08 -12.93
N ASN A 148 12.98 11.70 -13.29
CA ASN A 148 14.25 11.43 -12.64
C ASN A 148 14.27 12.08 -11.25
N ILE A 149 14.74 11.34 -10.25
CA ILE A 149 15.02 11.87 -8.91
C ILE A 149 16.53 11.84 -8.70
N GLY A 150 17.13 13.00 -8.45
CA GLY A 150 18.60 13.15 -8.41
C GLY A 150 19.24 13.38 -9.79
N PRO A 151 20.58 13.31 -9.87
CA PRO A 151 21.31 13.48 -11.11
C PRO A 151 20.84 12.51 -12.20
N LYS A 152 20.68 13.00 -13.44
CA LYS A 152 20.18 12.18 -14.57
C LYS A 152 21.04 10.94 -14.82
N GLU A 153 22.32 11.01 -14.50
CA GLU A 153 23.32 9.94 -14.65
C GLU A 153 23.07 8.75 -13.72
N GLU A 154 22.41 8.96 -12.58
CA GLU A 154 22.03 7.89 -11.64
C GLU A 154 20.79 7.11 -12.10
N GLY A 155 19.99 7.70 -13.00
CA GLY A 155 18.87 7.02 -13.65
C GLY A 155 17.73 6.59 -12.72
N HIS A 156 17.62 7.11 -11.50
CA HIS A 156 16.51 6.80 -10.59
C HIS A 156 15.22 7.42 -11.12
N GLN A 157 14.26 6.59 -11.53
CA GLN A 157 12.99 7.07 -12.11
C GLN A 157 11.80 6.65 -11.26
N VAL A 158 10.92 7.61 -11.00
CA VAL A 158 9.69 7.44 -10.24
C VAL A 158 8.52 8.02 -11.00
N HIS A 159 7.32 7.55 -10.70
CA HIS A 159 6.09 8.13 -11.18
C HIS A 159 5.92 9.58 -10.73
N SER A 160 5.83 10.55 -11.65
CA SER A 160 5.71 11.98 -11.31
C SER A 160 4.48 12.27 -10.46
N GLY A 161 3.32 11.69 -10.81
CA GLY A 161 2.08 11.81 -10.03
C GLY A 161 2.26 11.40 -8.56
N PHE A 162 2.67 10.15 -8.30
CA PHE A 162 2.87 9.66 -6.93
C PHE A 162 3.94 10.44 -6.16
N TYR A 163 5.04 10.81 -6.84
CA TYR A 163 6.10 11.58 -6.22
C TYR A 163 5.63 12.97 -5.81
N ASN A 164 5.00 13.71 -6.72
CA ASN A 164 4.50 15.06 -6.44
C ASN A 164 3.40 15.06 -5.37
N ALA A 165 2.51 14.05 -5.42
CA ALA A 165 1.47 13.84 -4.42
C ALA A 165 2.06 13.72 -3.01
N PHE A 166 3.03 12.83 -2.81
CA PHE A 166 3.70 12.70 -1.52
C PHE A 166 4.54 13.94 -1.16
N LYS A 167 5.28 14.52 -2.12
CA LYS A 167 6.11 15.71 -1.88
C LYS A 167 5.30 16.90 -1.36
N ALA A 168 4.04 17.04 -1.78
CA ALA A 168 3.16 18.06 -1.24
C ALA A 168 2.88 17.85 0.26
N ALA A 169 2.80 16.59 0.72
CA ALA A 169 2.53 16.21 2.11
C ALA A 169 3.77 16.08 2.99
N GLN A 170 4.94 15.96 2.38
CA GLN A 170 6.17 15.60 3.09
C GLN A 170 6.46 16.52 4.27
N SER A 171 6.41 17.84 4.08
CA SER A 171 6.79 18.79 5.14
C SER A 171 5.90 18.68 6.37
N VAL A 172 4.57 18.54 6.18
CA VAL A 172 3.61 18.41 7.27
C VAL A 172 3.78 17.08 8.01
N ILE A 173 4.03 15.99 7.27
CA ILE A 173 4.29 14.68 7.86
C ILE A 173 5.61 14.69 8.66
N GLU A 174 6.67 15.28 8.11
CA GLU A 174 7.97 15.40 8.80
C GLU A 174 7.88 16.24 10.07
N LEU A 175 7.06 17.29 10.10
CA LEU A 175 6.81 18.07 11.31
C LEU A 175 6.24 17.20 12.43
N SER A 176 5.26 16.33 12.14
CA SER A 176 4.71 15.42 13.14
C SER A 176 5.74 14.35 13.54
N LEU A 177 6.49 13.77 12.59
CA LEU A 177 7.48 12.73 12.88
C LEU A 177 8.68 13.24 13.70
N ASN A 178 9.02 14.53 13.58
CA ASN A 178 10.12 15.15 14.31
C ASN A 178 9.75 15.58 15.74
N LYS A 179 8.51 15.35 16.19
CA LYS A 179 8.10 15.57 17.58
C LYS A 179 9.01 14.75 18.54
N PRO A 180 9.54 15.33 19.62
CA PRO A 180 10.52 14.68 20.50
C PRO A 180 10.09 13.30 21.01
N GLU A 181 8.80 13.13 21.29
CA GLU A 181 8.18 11.90 21.82
C GLU A 181 7.99 10.79 20.78
N LEU A 182 8.16 11.10 19.49
CA LEU A 182 8.03 10.17 18.36
C LEU A 182 9.38 9.87 17.71
N LYS A 183 10.38 10.71 17.97
CA LYS A 183 11.73 10.61 17.40
C LYS A 183 12.33 9.23 17.68
N ASN A 184 12.97 8.65 16.66
CA ASN A 184 13.61 7.32 16.68
C ASN A 184 12.66 6.13 16.88
N MET A 185 11.34 6.31 16.94
CA MET A 185 10.43 5.19 16.92
C MET A 185 10.44 4.52 15.53
N PRO A 186 10.41 3.18 15.45
CA PRO A 186 10.25 2.46 14.19
C PRO A 186 9.02 2.92 13.42
N LEU A 187 9.24 3.50 12.23
CA LEU A 187 8.17 3.95 11.34
C LEU A 187 7.78 2.85 10.36
N TYR A 188 6.53 2.40 10.47
CA TYR A 188 5.88 1.54 9.50
C TYR A 188 5.03 2.39 8.58
N ILE A 189 5.13 2.14 7.28
CA ILE A 189 4.39 2.90 6.28
C ILE A 189 3.50 1.93 5.52
N THR A 190 2.23 2.28 5.36
CA THR A 190 1.29 1.39 4.69
C THR A 190 0.28 2.09 3.81
N GLY A 191 -0.31 1.34 2.90
CA GLY A 191 -1.36 1.83 2.02
C GLY A 191 -1.86 0.76 1.06
N HIS A 192 -3.10 0.96 0.64
CA HIS A 192 -3.78 0.12 -0.33
C HIS A 192 -3.92 0.83 -1.68
N SER A 193 -3.86 0.09 -2.79
CA SER A 193 -4.03 0.64 -4.14
C SER A 193 -3.09 1.83 -4.42
N LEU A 194 -3.62 3.00 -4.79
CA LEU A 194 -2.85 4.26 -4.92
C LEU A 194 -2.09 4.61 -3.64
N GLY A 195 -2.67 4.38 -2.46
CA GLY A 195 -2.01 4.61 -1.17
C GLY A 195 -0.77 3.74 -0.99
N GLY A 196 -0.76 2.53 -1.59
CA GLY A 196 0.43 1.68 -1.64
C GLY A 196 1.58 2.30 -2.45
N ALA A 197 1.26 3.03 -3.52
CA ALA A 197 2.27 3.77 -4.28
C ALA A 197 2.85 4.92 -3.47
N LEU A 198 1.99 5.70 -2.80
CA LEU A 198 2.40 6.78 -1.90
C LEU A 198 3.24 6.25 -0.73
N ALA A 199 2.91 5.09 -0.17
CA ALA A 199 3.67 4.45 0.90
C ALA A 199 5.12 4.12 0.48
N VAL A 200 5.34 3.65 -0.75
CA VAL A 200 6.69 3.37 -1.28
C VAL A 200 7.47 4.66 -1.49
N VAL A 201 6.83 5.69 -2.08
CA VAL A 201 7.47 7.02 -2.25
C VAL A 201 7.82 7.63 -0.90
N ALA A 202 6.91 7.58 0.07
CA ALA A 202 7.15 8.04 1.44
C ALA A 202 8.33 7.30 2.07
N THR A 203 8.40 5.98 1.91
CA THR A 203 9.52 5.17 2.39
C THR A 203 10.84 5.65 1.81
N TYR A 204 10.89 5.96 0.52
CA TYR A 204 12.09 6.54 -0.10
C TYR A 204 12.44 7.93 0.47
N CYS A 205 11.46 8.82 0.62
CA CYS A 205 11.70 10.22 0.97
C CYS A 205 12.01 10.46 2.45
N ILE A 206 11.30 9.80 3.36
CA ILE A 206 11.31 10.14 4.80
C ILE A 206 11.68 8.98 5.72
N SER A 207 11.77 7.76 5.17
CA SER A 207 12.06 6.57 5.96
C SER A 207 13.01 5.62 5.25
N ASN A 208 13.95 6.16 4.45
CA ASN A 208 14.96 5.33 3.84
C ASN A 208 15.94 4.89 4.93
N ASP A 209 16.36 3.63 4.87
CA ASP A 209 17.25 3.04 5.87
C ASP A 209 16.68 2.96 7.31
N SER A 210 15.35 2.92 7.43
CA SER A 210 14.63 2.80 8.71
C SER A 210 14.66 1.39 9.30
N VAL A 211 14.51 1.29 10.62
CA VAL A 211 14.33 0.03 11.37
C VAL A 211 12.91 -0.54 11.23
N GLY A 212 11.94 0.27 10.75
CA GLY A 212 10.59 -0.16 10.43
C GLY A 212 10.48 -0.84 9.05
N ALA A 213 9.27 -0.91 8.50
CA ALA A 213 9.00 -1.53 7.20
C ALA A 213 7.82 -0.88 6.47
N CYS A 214 7.85 -0.99 5.15
CA CYS A 214 6.73 -0.60 4.28
C CYS A 214 5.87 -1.83 3.96
N TYR A 215 4.55 -1.72 4.13
CA TYR A 215 3.60 -2.76 3.76
C TYR A 215 2.58 -2.20 2.78
N THR A 216 2.46 -2.80 1.61
CA THR A 216 1.52 -2.34 0.57
C THR A 216 0.57 -3.44 0.17
N PHE A 217 -0.67 -3.08 -0.14
CA PHE A 217 -1.74 -3.99 -0.52
C PHE A 217 -2.28 -3.58 -1.88
N GLY A 218 -2.24 -4.47 -2.87
CA GLY A 218 -2.79 -4.14 -4.20
C GLY A 218 -2.12 -2.96 -4.92
N GLY A 219 -0.93 -2.51 -4.49
CA GLY A 219 -0.28 -1.30 -5.02
C GLY A 219 0.30 -1.46 -6.44
N PRO A 220 0.23 -0.40 -7.29
CA PRO A 220 0.82 -0.42 -8.63
C PRO A 220 2.36 -0.31 -8.58
N ARG A 221 3.02 -0.42 -9.75
CA ARG A 221 4.48 -0.15 -9.84
C ARG A 221 4.73 1.35 -9.72
N VAL A 222 5.75 1.71 -8.95
CA VAL A 222 6.02 3.10 -8.54
C VAL A 222 7.18 3.73 -9.29
N GLY A 223 8.19 2.95 -9.67
CA GLY A 223 9.37 3.45 -10.34
C GLY A 223 10.16 2.35 -11.02
N ASN A 224 11.38 2.68 -11.44
CA ASN A 224 12.28 1.72 -12.06
C ASN A 224 13.07 0.91 -11.03
N MET A 225 13.88 -0.03 -11.53
CA MET A 225 14.68 -0.92 -10.69
C MET A 225 15.66 -0.16 -9.79
N LEU A 226 16.31 0.89 -10.32
CA LEU A 226 17.30 1.66 -9.58
C LEU A 226 16.66 2.46 -8.44
N PHE A 227 15.51 3.09 -8.71
CA PHE A 227 14.68 3.70 -7.67
C PHE A 227 14.36 2.70 -6.55
N GLY A 228 13.87 1.51 -6.91
CA GLY A 228 13.57 0.47 -5.92
C GLY A 228 14.80 0.10 -5.09
N GLN A 229 15.92 -0.21 -5.74
CA GLN A 229 17.17 -0.63 -5.10
C GLN A 229 17.77 0.43 -4.16
N SER A 230 17.46 1.72 -4.37
CA SER A 230 17.88 2.80 -3.47
C SER A 230 17.17 2.77 -2.10
N ILE A 231 16.03 2.06 -1.98
CA ILE A 231 15.26 1.92 -0.74
C ILE A 231 15.83 0.77 0.10
N ARG A 232 16.50 1.10 1.20
CA ARG A 232 17.10 0.10 2.12
C ARG A 232 16.12 -0.45 3.14
N THR A 233 15.04 0.27 3.41
CA THR A 233 13.98 -0.15 4.31
C THR A 233 13.24 -1.34 3.72
N PRO A 234 12.96 -2.41 4.49
CA PRO A 234 12.20 -3.55 4.00
C PRO A 234 10.84 -3.12 3.44
N VAL A 235 10.53 -3.55 2.21
CA VAL A 235 9.24 -3.33 1.56
C VAL A 235 8.58 -4.67 1.32
N TYR A 236 7.39 -4.86 1.90
CA TYR A 236 6.55 -6.04 1.74
C TYR A 236 5.33 -5.71 0.91
N ARG A 237 5.12 -6.46 -0.17
CA ARG A 237 4.03 -6.27 -1.11
C ARG A 237 3.08 -7.45 -1.01
N VAL A 238 1.88 -7.20 -0.52
CA VAL A 238 0.82 -8.21 -0.41
C VAL A 238 -0.11 -8.06 -1.61
N ILE A 239 -0.31 -9.16 -2.34
CA ILE A 239 -1.12 -9.18 -3.57
C ILE A 239 -2.10 -10.33 -3.51
N ASN A 240 -3.37 -10.04 -3.81
CA ASN A 240 -4.41 -11.04 -3.97
C ASN A 240 -4.41 -11.63 -5.40
N ALA A 241 -4.82 -12.89 -5.54
CA ALA A 241 -4.53 -13.68 -6.73
C ALA A 241 -5.05 -13.07 -8.04
N ALA A 242 -6.30 -12.58 -8.04
CA ALA A 242 -6.88 -11.94 -9.22
C ALA A 242 -6.76 -10.41 -9.24
N ASP A 243 -6.09 -9.79 -8.28
CA ASP A 243 -5.94 -8.33 -8.28
C ASP A 243 -5.19 -7.85 -9.53
N LEU A 244 -5.83 -6.94 -10.27
CA LEU A 244 -5.33 -6.37 -11.52
C LEU A 244 -4.50 -5.11 -11.31
N VAL A 245 -4.67 -4.36 -10.21
CA VAL A 245 -4.00 -3.08 -9.98
C VAL A 245 -2.49 -3.22 -9.84
N PRO A 246 -1.94 -4.21 -9.11
CA PRO A 246 -0.51 -4.50 -9.11
C PRO A 246 0.05 -4.87 -10.48
N ARG A 247 -0.78 -5.08 -11.50
CA ARG A 247 -0.28 -5.38 -12.84
C ARG A 247 -0.08 -4.12 -13.67
N LEU A 248 -0.41 -2.95 -13.14
CA LEU A 248 -0.20 -1.66 -13.77
C LEU A 248 1.08 -0.95 -13.25
N PRO A 249 1.81 -0.21 -14.11
CA PRO A 249 1.74 -0.25 -15.57
C PRO A 249 2.21 -1.63 -16.12
N PRO A 250 1.59 -2.16 -17.18
CA PRO A 250 1.80 -3.55 -17.62
C PRO A 250 3.17 -3.83 -18.25
N SER A 251 4.24 -3.95 -17.46
CA SER A 251 5.63 -4.05 -17.96
C SER A 251 5.87 -5.04 -19.13
N TYR A 252 5.55 -6.33 -18.98
CA TYR A 252 5.86 -7.35 -20.01
C TYR A 252 4.86 -7.39 -21.17
N LEU A 253 3.59 -7.06 -20.89
CA LEU A 253 2.56 -6.97 -21.92
C LEU A 253 2.81 -5.75 -22.81
N ILE A 254 3.27 -4.64 -22.21
CA ILE A 254 3.75 -3.46 -22.93
C ILE A 254 4.95 -3.82 -23.80
N GLU A 255 5.93 -4.58 -23.31
CA GLU A 255 7.06 -5.02 -24.15
C GLU A 255 6.61 -5.84 -25.37
N GLY A 256 5.69 -6.79 -25.18
CA GLY A 256 5.15 -7.60 -26.27
C GLY A 256 4.30 -6.80 -27.27
N ILE A 257 3.45 -5.89 -26.77
CA ILE A 257 2.62 -5.00 -27.61
C ILE A 257 3.51 -4.02 -28.36
N THR A 258 4.47 -3.35 -27.72
CA THR A 258 5.42 -2.43 -28.38
C THR A 258 6.19 -3.13 -29.50
N LEU A 259 6.62 -4.38 -29.29
CA LEU A 259 7.33 -5.16 -30.30
C LEU A 259 6.43 -5.52 -31.49
N LEU A 260 5.19 -5.97 -31.22
CA LEU A 260 4.17 -6.24 -32.24
C LEU A 260 3.79 -4.99 -33.05
N LEU A 261 3.58 -3.88 -32.35
CA LEU A 261 3.30 -2.56 -32.91
C LEU A 261 4.45 -2.17 -33.85
N ARG A 262 5.71 -2.21 -33.42
CA ARG A 262 6.83 -1.90 -34.32
C ARG A 262 7.00 -2.86 -35.50
N TRP A 263 6.50 -4.09 -35.40
CA TRP A 263 6.58 -5.10 -36.45
C TRP A 263 5.44 -5.01 -37.50
N LEU A 264 4.31 -4.36 -37.17
CA LEU A 264 3.14 -4.22 -38.06
C LEU A 264 2.96 -2.76 -38.54
N PRO A 265 3.71 -2.30 -39.56
CA PRO A 265 3.71 -0.89 -40.00
C PRO A 265 2.41 -0.41 -40.67
N ILE A 266 1.35 -1.23 -40.68
CA ILE A 266 0.11 -1.03 -41.43
C ILE A 266 -0.89 -0.16 -40.66
N ILE A 267 -0.72 0.00 -39.33
CA ILE A 267 -1.61 0.78 -38.48
C ILE A 267 -1.10 2.24 -38.43
N PRO A 268 -1.91 3.26 -38.78
CA PRO A 268 -1.51 4.66 -38.62
C PRO A 268 -1.32 4.99 -37.12
N TYR A 269 -0.38 5.89 -36.80
CA TYR A 269 0.01 6.31 -35.43
C TYR A 269 0.69 5.24 -34.55
N ASN A 270 0.99 4.07 -35.11
CA ASN A 270 1.56 2.94 -34.39
C ASN A 270 2.89 3.24 -33.67
N ASN A 271 3.79 3.99 -34.30
CA ASN A 271 5.05 4.40 -33.67
C ASN A 271 4.82 5.35 -32.48
N GLN A 272 3.84 6.25 -32.53
CA GLN A 272 3.52 7.13 -31.41
C GLN A 272 2.96 6.36 -30.21
N VAL A 273 2.13 5.34 -30.47
CA VAL A 273 1.62 4.43 -29.44
C VAL A 273 2.76 3.60 -28.85
N ALA A 274 3.64 3.05 -29.70
CA ALA A 274 4.81 2.30 -29.26
C ALA A 274 5.74 3.16 -28.38
N ASP A 275 6.03 4.40 -28.76
CA ASP A 275 6.89 5.32 -28.00
C ASP A 275 6.23 5.77 -26.68
N TYR A 276 4.90 5.93 -26.65
CA TYR A 276 4.16 6.17 -25.42
C TYR A 276 4.26 4.97 -24.46
N LEU A 277 4.12 3.76 -24.99
CA LEU A 277 4.22 2.50 -24.26
C LEU A 277 5.65 2.24 -23.73
N GLU A 278 6.70 2.61 -24.49
CA GLU A 278 8.09 2.48 -24.05
C GLU A 278 8.40 3.22 -22.75
N ARG A 279 7.69 4.33 -22.45
CA ARG A 279 7.86 5.09 -21.20
C ARG A 279 7.59 4.27 -19.94
N PHE A 280 6.76 3.23 -20.05
CA PHE A 280 6.37 2.36 -18.94
C PHE A 280 7.19 1.10 -18.82
N ARG A 281 8.05 0.81 -19.82
CA ARG A 281 8.82 -0.43 -19.90
C ARG A 281 9.72 -0.65 -18.68
N HIS A 282 10.26 0.44 -18.13
CA HIS A 282 11.21 0.38 -17.03
C HIS A 282 10.55 0.29 -15.65
N TYR A 283 9.22 0.45 -15.55
CA TYR A 283 8.54 0.30 -14.27
C TYR A 283 8.66 -1.14 -13.78
N ARG A 284 9.20 -1.28 -12.58
CA ARG A 284 9.36 -2.56 -11.90
C ARG A 284 8.73 -2.48 -10.53
N HIS A 285 8.37 -3.65 -10.04
CA HIS A 285 8.00 -3.80 -8.65
C HIS A 285 9.26 -3.96 -7.81
N TYR A 286 9.28 -3.33 -6.64
CA TYR A 286 10.35 -3.44 -5.67
C TYR A 286 9.84 -3.98 -4.33
N GLY A 287 10.63 -4.79 -3.64
CA GLY A 287 10.26 -5.40 -2.37
C GLY A 287 9.73 -6.82 -2.49
N ASP A 288 9.63 -7.46 -1.34
CA ASP A 288 9.27 -8.86 -1.15
C ASP A 288 7.78 -9.10 -1.37
N LEU A 289 7.45 -9.98 -2.31
CA LEU A 289 6.08 -10.36 -2.60
C LEU A 289 5.56 -11.40 -1.60
N ARG A 290 4.33 -11.19 -1.14
CA ARG A 290 3.48 -12.11 -0.40
C ARG A 290 2.18 -12.28 -1.19
N TYR A 291 2.01 -13.44 -1.80
CA TYR A 291 0.92 -13.72 -2.71
C TYR A 291 -0.17 -14.49 -1.97
N LEU A 292 -1.35 -13.91 -1.85
CA LEU A 292 -2.55 -14.56 -1.30
C LEU A 292 -3.17 -15.41 -2.41
N THR A 293 -3.27 -16.73 -2.21
CA THR A 293 -3.85 -17.62 -3.21
C THR A 293 -5.34 -17.38 -3.41
N ASP A 294 -5.86 -18.00 -4.47
CA ASP A 294 -7.29 -18.09 -4.66
C ASP A 294 -7.92 -18.89 -3.51
N ALA A 295 -8.82 -18.22 -2.78
CA ALA A 295 -9.65 -18.83 -1.78
C ALA A 295 -10.97 -18.06 -1.75
N THR A 296 -12.08 -18.78 -1.78
CA THR A 296 -13.43 -18.23 -1.66
C THR A 296 -13.85 -18.21 -0.19
N ARG A 297 -14.58 -17.16 0.18
CA ARG A 297 -15.21 -17.07 1.50
C ARG A 297 -16.24 -18.20 1.62
N SER A 298 -16.17 -18.96 2.70
CA SER A 298 -17.06 -20.09 2.98
C SER A 298 -18.15 -19.78 4.01
N THR A 299 -17.95 -18.75 4.83
CA THR A 299 -18.92 -18.28 5.81
C THR A 299 -19.79 -17.15 5.24
N PRO A 300 -21.12 -17.15 5.50
CA PRO A 300 -21.98 -16.02 5.15
C PRO A 300 -21.46 -14.70 5.74
N GLU A 301 -21.84 -13.58 5.12
CA GLU A 301 -21.68 -12.27 5.74
C GLU A 301 -22.60 -12.18 6.97
N GLY A 302 -22.00 -11.98 8.14
CA GLY A 302 -22.71 -11.88 9.41
C GLY A 302 -21.84 -11.15 10.42
N GLU A 303 -22.44 -10.29 11.23
CA GLU A 303 -21.74 -9.48 12.23
C GLU A 303 -20.93 -10.39 13.19
N GLY A 304 -19.62 -10.13 13.27
CA GLY A 304 -18.73 -10.74 14.26
C GLY A 304 -18.17 -12.14 13.93
N MET A 305 -18.55 -12.78 12.81
CA MET A 305 -17.92 -14.03 12.38
C MET A 305 -16.71 -13.79 11.48
N LEU A 306 -15.54 -14.29 11.90
CA LEU A 306 -14.33 -14.25 11.06
C LEU A 306 -14.58 -15.01 9.76
N ALA A 307 -14.34 -14.34 8.62
CA ALA A 307 -14.44 -14.95 7.31
C ALA A 307 -13.48 -16.15 7.17
N ALA A 308 -14.02 -17.30 6.79
CA ALA A 308 -13.23 -18.52 6.60
C ALA A 308 -12.87 -18.71 5.12
N TYR A 309 -11.57 -18.85 4.85
CA TYR A 309 -11.00 -19.06 3.51
C TYR A 309 -10.25 -20.40 3.42
N PRO A 310 -10.97 -21.54 3.38
CA PRO A 310 -10.34 -22.85 3.34
C PRO A 310 -9.40 -22.95 2.14
N GLY A 311 -8.20 -23.49 2.36
CA GLY A 311 -7.18 -23.62 1.33
C GLY A 311 -6.40 -22.34 0.99
N LEU A 312 -6.67 -21.22 1.67
CA LEU A 312 -5.85 -20.01 1.54
C LEU A 312 -4.40 -20.30 1.94
N GLN A 313 -3.46 -19.85 1.12
CA GLN A 313 -2.04 -19.87 1.38
C GLN A 313 -1.43 -18.49 1.11
N VAL A 314 -0.41 -18.14 1.88
CA VAL A 314 0.42 -16.95 1.63
C VAL A 314 1.79 -17.42 1.15
N ILE A 315 2.05 -17.25 -0.14
CA ILE A 315 3.26 -17.73 -0.81
C ILE A 315 4.24 -16.58 -0.98
N ALA A 316 5.49 -16.78 -0.55
CA ALA A 316 6.56 -15.81 -0.75
C ALA A 316 7.12 -15.89 -2.17
N ASN A 317 7.19 -14.74 -2.85
CA ASN A 317 7.86 -14.58 -4.15
C ASN A 317 7.59 -15.70 -5.19
N PRO A 318 6.32 -16.09 -5.47
CA PRO A 318 6.04 -17.09 -6.49
C PRO A 318 6.50 -16.59 -7.87
N CYS A 319 6.96 -17.53 -8.70
CA CYS A 319 7.43 -17.23 -10.04
C CYS A 319 6.32 -16.60 -10.89
N GLN A 320 6.72 -15.82 -11.90
CA GLN A 320 5.78 -15.07 -12.73
C GLN A 320 4.79 -15.99 -13.46
N LEU A 321 5.26 -17.13 -13.97
CA LEU A 321 4.44 -18.07 -14.73
C LEU A 321 3.26 -18.61 -13.90
N SER A 322 3.52 -19.05 -12.67
CA SER A 322 2.46 -19.53 -11.77
C SER A 322 1.43 -18.44 -11.49
N ARG A 323 1.87 -17.19 -11.27
CA ARG A 323 0.96 -16.06 -11.06
C ARG A 323 0.10 -15.71 -12.28
N TRP A 324 0.60 -15.95 -13.48
CA TRP A 324 -0.19 -15.81 -14.71
C TRP A 324 -1.22 -16.92 -14.83
N ILE A 325 -0.81 -18.17 -14.60
CA ILE A 325 -1.72 -19.32 -14.64
C ILE A 325 -2.88 -19.12 -13.64
N TRP A 326 -2.56 -18.82 -12.38
CA TRP A 326 -3.57 -18.61 -11.33
C TRP A 326 -4.49 -17.43 -11.62
N LEU A 327 -3.96 -16.32 -12.17
CA LEU A 327 -4.81 -15.22 -12.62
C LEU A 327 -5.80 -15.68 -13.68
N CYS A 328 -5.28 -16.26 -14.77
CA CYS A 328 -6.10 -16.62 -15.91
C CYS A 328 -7.19 -17.61 -15.49
N SER A 329 -6.85 -18.62 -14.70
CA SER A 329 -7.81 -19.56 -14.13
C SER A 329 -8.91 -18.86 -13.34
N ARG A 330 -8.56 -17.93 -12.44
CA ARG A 330 -9.54 -17.21 -11.60
C ARG A 330 -10.40 -16.23 -12.40
N LEU A 331 -9.82 -15.51 -13.37
CA LEU A 331 -10.58 -14.61 -14.23
C LEU A 331 -11.56 -15.37 -15.12
N ILE A 332 -11.15 -16.50 -15.69
CA ILE A 332 -12.04 -17.37 -16.49
C ILE A 332 -13.19 -17.90 -15.61
N ALA A 333 -12.86 -18.43 -14.42
CA ALA A 333 -13.85 -19.00 -13.51
C ALA A 333 -14.90 -17.98 -13.01
N THR A 334 -14.53 -16.70 -12.96
CA THR A 334 -15.40 -15.63 -12.43
C THR A 334 -15.93 -14.68 -13.51
N TYR A 335 -15.77 -15.03 -14.79
CA TYR A 335 -16.13 -14.16 -15.91
C TYR A 335 -15.57 -12.73 -15.77
N GLY A 336 -14.34 -12.62 -15.25
CA GLY A 336 -13.62 -11.35 -15.04
C GLY A 336 -13.96 -10.58 -13.76
N ARG A 337 -15.03 -10.93 -13.03
CA ARG A 337 -15.49 -10.19 -11.84
C ARG A 337 -14.47 -10.19 -10.69
N ALA A 338 -13.68 -11.26 -10.56
CA ALA A 338 -12.65 -11.34 -9.52
C ALA A 338 -11.58 -10.26 -9.62
N GLY A 339 -11.36 -9.67 -10.81
CA GLY A 339 -10.31 -8.67 -11.01
C GLY A 339 -10.51 -7.39 -10.20
N ILE A 340 -11.77 -7.01 -9.95
CA ILE A 340 -12.15 -5.82 -9.17
C ILE A 340 -12.42 -6.21 -7.73
N ASN A 341 -13.14 -7.32 -7.51
CA ASN A 341 -13.48 -7.77 -6.17
C ASN A 341 -12.24 -8.07 -5.33
N ASP A 342 -11.24 -8.77 -5.90
CA ASP A 342 -10.00 -9.12 -5.18
C ASP A 342 -9.14 -7.91 -4.80
N HIS A 343 -9.43 -6.74 -5.36
CA HIS A 343 -8.78 -5.49 -5.05
C HIS A 343 -9.43 -4.74 -3.87
N SER A 344 -10.48 -5.27 -3.23
CA SER A 344 -11.00 -4.66 -2.00
C SER A 344 -10.04 -4.87 -0.82
N ILE A 345 -9.74 -3.81 -0.08
CA ILE A 345 -8.93 -3.85 1.14
C ILE A 345 -9.54 -4.76 2.21
N ASP A 346 -10.86 -4.84 2.29
CA ASP A 346 -11.56 -5.71 3.26
C ASP A 346 -11.20 -7.17 3.02
N ILE A 347 -11.12 -7.61 1.76
CA ILE A 347 -10.71 -8.98 1.41
C ILE A 347 -9.27 -9.25 1.84
N TYR A 348 -8.37 -8.27 1.71
CA TYR A 348 -7.00 -8.40 2.22
C TYR A 348 -6.98 -8.57 3.74
N VAL A 349 -7.74 -7.74 4.47
CA VAL A 349 -7.86 -7.82 5.93
C VAL A 349 -8.40 -9.18 6.35
N GLU A 350 -9.49 -9.63 5.76
CA GLU A 350 -10.14 -10.90 6.11
C GLU A 350 -9.25 -12.11 5.82
N LYS A 351 -8.62 -12.16 4.63
CA LYS A 351 -7.69 -13.24 4.26
C LYS A 351 -6.47 -13.29 5.18
N LEU A 352 -5.87 -12.15 5.49
CA LEU A 352 -4.70 -12.09 6.38
C LEU A 352 -5.07 -12.42 7.83
N ALA A 353 -6.26 -12.03 8.29
CA ALA A 353 -6.78 -12.39 9.60
C ALA A 353 -6.92 -13.92 9.72
N TYR A 354 -7.62 -14.52 8.74
CA TYR A 354 -7.79 -15.97 8.67
C TYR A 354 -6.44 -16.70 8.66
N TRP A 355 -5.52 -16.30 7.78
CA TRP A 355 -4.19 -16.92 7.67
C TRP A 355 -3.36 -16.79 8.95
N GLY A 356 -3.34 -15.59 9.54
CA GLY A 356 -2.63 -15.33 10.79
C GLY A 356 -3.14 -16.18 11.94
N ILE A 357 -4.47 -16.37 12.03
CA ILE A 357 -5.10 -17.23 13.04
C ILE A 357 -4.76 -18.70 12.79
N GLN A 358 -4.89 -19.20 11.56
CA GLN A 358 -4.56 -20.60 11.24
C GLN A 358 -3.10 -20.94 11.58
N ARG A 359 -2.15 -20.05 11.28
CA ARG A 359 -0.72 -20.26 11.61
C ARG A 359 -0.41 -20.18 13.10
N ASN A 360 -1.19 -19.39 13.85
CA ASN A 360 -1.04 -19.27 15.30
C ASN A 360 -1.72 -20.45 16.04
N LEU A 361 -2.86 -20.94 15.55
CA LEU A 361 -3.56 -22.11 16.10
C LEU A 361 -2.87 -23.44 15.75
N GLY A 362 -2.11 -23.49 14.65
CA GLY A 362 -1.36 -24.66 14.21
C GLY A 362 -0.01 -24.90 14.91
N LYS A 363 0.39 -24.05 15.87
CA LYS A 363 1.56 -24.32 16.73
C LYS A 363 1.07 -24.78 18.10
N PRO A 364 1.50 -25.95 18.62
CA PRO A 364 1.33 -26.21 20.03
C PRO A 364 1.95 -25.04 20.80
N LYS A 365 1.20 -24.45 21.73
CA LYS A 365 1.79 -23.57 22.75
C LYS A 365 2.97 -24.35 23.31
N LEU A 366 4.19 -23.86 23.13
CA LEU A 366 5.31 -24.30 23.94
C LEU A 366 4.90 -23.96 25.36
N VAL A 367 4.29 -24.94 26.04
CA VAL A 367 4.09 -24.90 27.48
C VAL A 367 5.49 -24.74 28.02
N SER A 368 5.74 -23.56 28.58
CA SER A 368 6.92 -23.27 29.38
C SER A 368 7.15 -24.46 30.30
N ALA A 369 8.29 -25.12 30.15
CA ALA A 369 8.76 -26.11 31.10
C ALA A 369 9.06 -25.39 32.43
N GLN A 370 8.02 -25.21 33.23
CA GLN A 370 8.11 -25.09 34.67
C GLN A 370 7.48 -26.36 35.24
N ALA A 371 8.21 -27.46 35.13
CA ALA A 371 8.00 -28.58 36.04
C ALA A 371 8.77 -28.24 37.32
N GLU A 372 8.02 -27.71 38.29
CA GLU A 372 8.42 -27.64 39.68
C GLU A 372 8.87 -29.03 40.14
N THR A 373 10.17 -29.23 40.34
CA THR A 373 10.66 -30.23 41.27
C THR A 373 10.41 -29.72 42.68
N LYS A 374 9.22 -29.98 43.22
CA LYS A 374 8.93 -29.92 44.66
C LYS A 374 8.68 -31.32 45.19
N GLY A 375 9.67 -31.80 45.95
CA GLY A 375 9.53 -32.53 47.21
C GLY A 375 8.67 -33.79 47.24
N SER A 376 9.31 -34.95 47.20
CA SER A 376 8.83 -36.15 47.88
C SER A 376 9.74 -36.42 49.08
N THR A 377 9.33 -35.94 50.25
CA THR A 377 9.72 -36.47 51.55
C THR A 377 8.46 -37.06 52.17
N GLN A 378 8.35 -38.38 52.15
CA GLN A 378 7.88 -39.24 53.24
C GLN A 378 7.95 -40.70 52.80
#